data_AF-A0A8T6UKZ3-F1
#
_entry.id   AF-A0A8T6UKZ3-F1
#
_cell.length_a   1.000
_cell.length_b   1.000
_cell.length_c   1.000
_cell.angle_alpha   90.00
_cell.angle_beta   90.00
_cell.angle_gamma   90.00
#
_symmetry.space_group_name_H-M   'P 1'
#
loop_
_entity.id
_entity.type
_entity.pdbx_description
1 polymer ?
#
loop_
_entity_poly.entity_id
_entity_poly.type
_entity_poly.pdbx_seq_one_letter_code
_entity_poly.pdbx_strand_id
1 'polypeptide(L)'
;GELQATNLTLDTIQSDYLAIPTNAKVKAKGLYDSETDKILWAYNPDPTTTAIDLHFTKILFFNLPQTAFYEYTIADSSRTEGSPIIAAPVRKEGLGVADEVFDIVLGSDDVVLGADDVVLTLPTGVSETTSATKFLTLIPPDTGSTTYRITFSEFTNRSFTDWASSVSSQELDLDYVNQSFTLTGVDNEAGADFTSEVVTGWRIEGEAARDKQIKFLVTHFERTEENWVDDGAGGVEFDFPSSAKIRMQFEFTSDSSEGRWTDQFEAYRFPRTVTNPGTTGSVNLFYDVISTKNRIRGVGRGFSVQIQSDSFKDLRMLGYDALVTGRSRF
;
A
#
# COMPACT_ATOMS: atom_id res chain seq x y z
N GLY A 1 -3.27 -40.65 10.71
CA GLY A 1 -3.23 -39.21 10.39
C GLY A 1 -4.14 -38.53 11.37
N GLU A 2 -3.57 -38.02 12.45
CA GLU A 2 -4.31 -37.27 13.46
C GLU A 2 -4.22 -35.79 13.09
N LEU A 3 -5.36 -35.11 13.01
CA LEU A 3 -5.40 -33.67 12.74
C LEU A 3 -4.90 -32.96 13.99
N GLN A 4 -3.68 -32.44 13.94
CA GLN A 4 -3.12 -31.64 15.03
C GLN A 4 -3.59 -30.20 14.88
N ALA A 5 -4.43 -29.73 15.81
CA ALA A 5 -4.77 -28.33 15.90
C ALA A 5 -3.55 -27.54 16.41
N THR A 6 -2.99 -26.67 15.58
CA THR A 6 -1.90 -25.76 15.94
C THR A 6 -2.46 -24.36 16.15
N ASN A 7 -2.06 -23.72 17.25
CA ASN A 7 -2.43 -22.34 17.51
C ASN A 7 -1.50 -21.42 16.70
N LEU A 8 -2.04 -20.76 15.69
CA LEU A 8 -1.28 -19.84 14.84
C LEU A 8 -1.07 -18.47 15.47
N THR A 9 -1.93 -18.05 16.42
CA THR A 9 -1.92 -16.69 16.96
C THR A 9 -0.98 -16.51 18.13
N LEU A 10 -0.75 -17.57 18.93
CA LEU A 10 0.08 -17.53 20.13
C LEU A 10 1.52 -17.06 19.82
N ASP A 11 2.11 -17.60 18.76
CA ASP A 11 3.51 -17.36 18.41
C ASP A 11 3.69 -16.19 17.43
N THR A 12 2.60 -15.58 16.94
CA THR A 12 2.65 -14.57 15.88
C THR A 12 2.10 -13.22 16.31
N ILE A 13 0.79 -13.10 16.50
CA ILE A 13 0.07 -11.83 16.64
C ILE A 13 -0.43 -11.56 18.07
N GLN A 14 -0.16 -12.46 19.02
CA GLN A 14 -0.76 -12.39 20.35
C GLN A 14 -0.46 -11.07 21.08
N SER A 15 0.79 -10.58 21.02
CA SER A 15 1.16 -9.29 21.63
C SER A 15 0.34 -8.14 21.09
N ASP A 16 0.20 -8.09 19.77
CA ASP A 16 -0.42 -6.97 19.06
C ASP A 16 -1.94 -7.02 19.26
N TYR A 17 -2.53 -8.22 19.19
CA TYR A 17 -3.93 -8.43 19.54
C TYR A 17 -4.22 -8.02 20.99
N LEU A 18 -3.34 -8.36 21.95
CA LEU A 18 -3.50 -7.96 23.35
C LEU A 18 -3.39 -6.45 23.53
N ALA A 19 -2.57 -5.77 22.73
CA ALA A 19 -2.42 -4.32 22.75
C ALA A 19 -3.67 -3.57 22.27
N ILE A 20 -4.52 -4.18 21.43
CA ILE A 20 -5.78 -3.56 20.99
C ILE A 20 -6.73 -3.34 22.20
N PRO A 21 -7.22 -2.11 22.43
CA PRO A 21 -8.14 -1.79 23.52
C PRO A 21 -9.44 -2.63 23.50
N THR A 22 -9.99 -2.93 24.68
CA THR A 22 -11.20 -3.78 24.79
C THR A 22 -12.42 -3.17 24.10
N ASN A 23 -12.59 -1.85 24.21
CA ASN A 23 -13.65 -1.10 23.51
C ASN A 23 -13.52 -1.19 21.97
N ALA A 24 -12.29 -1.19 21.45
CA ALA A 24 -12.01 -1.39 20.03
C ALA A 24 -12.38 -2.81 19.57
N LYS A 25 -11.99 -3.83 20.36
CA LYS A 25 -12.30 -5.25 20.08
C LYS A 25 -13.79 -5.53 19.96
N VAL A 26 -14.62 -4.91 20.82
CA VAL A 26 -16.08 -5.09 20.79
C VAL A 26 -16.71 -4.51 19.53
N LYS A 27 -16.13 -3.45 18.98
CA LYS A 27 -16.65 -2.72 17.80
C LYS A 27 -16.06 -3.19 16.48
N ALA A 28 -14.98 -3.98 16.52
CA ALA A 28 -14.28 -4.47 15.34
C ALA A 28 -15.21 -5.24 14.39
N LYS A 29 -14.96 -5.10 13.08
CA LYS A 29 -15.72 -5.77 12.02
C LYS A 29 -14.79 -6.63 11.18
N GLY A 30 -15.13 -7.92 11.09
CA GLY A 30 -14.39 -8.89 10.30
C GLY A 30 -15.04 -9.15 8.95
N LEU A 31 -14.23 -9.41 7.93
CA LEU A 31 -14.69 -9.90 6.62
C LEU A 31 -13.71 -10.96 6.09
N TYR A 32 -14.23 -12.00 5.45
CA TYR A 32 -13.44 -12.95 4.67
C TYR A 32 -13.59 -12.65 3.19
N ASP A 33 -12.46 -12.50 2.51
CA ASP A 33 -12.35 -12.33 1.06
C ASP A 33 -11.94 -13.67 0.44
N SER A 34 -12.87 -14.26 -0.31
CA SER A 34 -12.69 -15.58 -0.95
C SER A 34 -11.84 -15.53 -2.22
N GLU A 35 -11.64 -14.35 -2.78
CA GLU A 35 -10.96 -14.11 -4.04
C GLU A 35 -9.46 -13.94 -3.79
N THR A 36 -9.09 -13.37 -2.64
CA THR A 36 -7.69 -13.19 -2.22
C THR A 36 -7.24 -14.12 -1.10
N ASP A 37 -8.14 -14.96 -0.57
CA ASP A 37 -7.92 -15.82 0.60
C ASP A 37 -7.36 -15.03 1.81
N LYS A 38 -7.98 -13.89 2.10
CA LYS A 38 -7.61 -13.01 3.21
C LYS A 38 -8.78 -12.83 4.17
N ILE A 39 -8.46 -12.83 5.46
CA ILE A 39 -9.37 -12.37 6.50
C ILE A 39 -8.90 -10.99 6.92
N LEU A 40 -9.83 -10.05 7.07
CA LEU A 40 -9.55 -8.72 7.58
C LEU A 40 -10.40 -8.43 8.82
N TRP A 41 -9.86 -7.62 9.73
CA TRP A 41 -10.57 -7.04 10.87
C TRP A 41 -10.32 -5.54 10.91
N ALA A 42 -11.34 -4.76 10.59
CA ALA A 42 -11.32 -3.30 10.70
C ALA A 42 -11.70 -2.88 12.13
N TYR A 43 -10.93 -1.96 12.71
CA TYR A 43 -11.15 -1.46 14.06
C TYR A 43 -10.67 0.00 14.22
N ASN A 44 -11.20 0.66 15.25
CA ASN A 44 -10.75 1.97 15.68
C ASN A 44 -9.89 1.80 16.94
N PRO A 45 -8.60 2.17 16.95
CA PRO A 45 -7.75 2.05 18.14
C PRO A 45 -8.21 2.96 19.29
N ASP A 46 -8.83 4.11 18.98
CA ASP A 46 -9.26 5.12 19.94
C ASP A 46 -10.77 5.41 19.83
N PRO A 47 -11.65 4.42 20.12
CA PRO A 47 -13.07 4.64 19.96
C PRO A 47 -13.58 5.55 21.07
N THR A 48 -14.08 6.73 20.68
CA THR A 48 -14.74 7.67 21.60
C THR A 48 -16.14 7.16 22.00
N THR A 49 -16.82 7.86 22.92
CA THR A 49 -18.24 7.59 23.26
C THR A 49 -19.21 8.37 22.37
N THR A 50 -18.73 9.01 21.30
CA THR A 50 -19.50 9.89 20.41
C THR A 50 -19.68 9.30 19.02
N ALA A 51 -20.67 9.82 18.28
CA ALA A 51 -21.42 9.23 17.16
C ALA A 51 -20.67 8.64 15.94
N ILE A 52 -19.34 8.58 15.93
CA ILE A 52 -18.60 7.90 14.85
C ILE A 52 -17.77 6.74 15.42
N ASP A 53 -18.44 5.91 16.23
CA ASP A 53 -17.94 4.60 16.69
C ASP A 53 -17.51 3.66 15.55
N LEU A 54 -17.97 3.95 14.34
CA LEU A 54 -17.69 3.19 13.14
C LEU A 54 -16.48 3.72 12.37
N HIS A 55 -15.79 4.78 12.82
CA HIS A 55 -14.60 5.31 12.15
C HIS A 55 -13.41 4.37 12.28
N PHE A 56 -13.25 3.45 11.33
CA PHE A 56 -12.16 2.48 11.33
C PHE A 56 -10.93 3.06 10.66
N THR A 57 -9.84 3.18 11.42
CA THR A 57 -8.54 3.70 10.95
C THR A 57 -7.48 2.61 10.88
N LYS A 58 -7.72 1.43 11.44
CA LYS A 58 -6.81 0.29 11.38
C LYS A 58 -7.51 -0.95 10.85
N ILE A 59 -6.78 -1.72 10.04
CA ILE A 59 -7.22 -3.00 9.49
C ILE A 59 -6.12 -4.02 9.75
N LEU A 60 -6.45 -5.08 10.46
CA LEU A 60 -5.59 -6.25 10.60
C LEU A 60 -5.92 -7.23 9.48
N PHE A 61 -4.94 -7.63 8.68
CA PHE A 61 -5.07 -8.67 7.67
C PHE A 61 -4.42 -9.97 8.12
N PHE A 62 -5.04 -11.08 7.77
CA PHE A 62 -4.46 -12.42 7.81
C PHE A 62 -4.53 -13.04 6.42
N ASN A 63 -3.36 -13.28 5.84
CA ASN A 63 -3.24 -13.95 4.55
C ASN A 63 -3.16 -15.46 4.78
N LEU A 64 -4.16 -16.21 4.27
CA LEU A 64 -4.23 -17.67 4.48
C LEU A 64 -3.09 -18.42 3.76
N PRO A 65 -2.79 -18.19 2.46
CA PRO A 65 -1.67 -18.83 1.78
C PRO A 65 -0.31 -18.62 2.48
N GLN A 66 -0.06 -17.41 2.95
CA GLN A 66 1.23 -17.03 3.55
C GLN A 66 1.27 -17.29 5.06
N THR A 67 0.11 -17.58 5.68
CA THR A 67 -0.05 -17.73 7.13
C THR A 67 0.52 -16.56 7.92
N ALA A 68 0.38 -15.34 7.40
CA ALA A 68 1.02 -14.15 7.93
C ALA A 68 -0.02 -13.07 8.27
N PHE A 69 0.25 -12.35 9.36
CA PHE A 69 -0.51 -11.17 9.77
C PHE A 69 0.23 -9.91 9.34
N TYR A 70 -0.50 -8.89 8.92
CA TYR A 70 0.02 -7.55 8.73
C TYR A 70 -1.06 -6.51 9.04
N GLU A 71 -0.63 -5.34 9.50
CA GLU A 71 -1.53 -4.23 9.81
C GLU A 71 -1.48 -3.18 8.71
N TYR A 72 -2.64 -2.58 8.46
CA TYR A 72 -2.80 -1.43 7.59
C TYR A 72 -3.40 -0.29 8.41
N THR A 73 -2.76 0.87 8.39
CA THR A 73 -3.28 2.09 9.02
C THR A 73 -3.71 3.05 7.93
N ILE A 74 -4.94 3.52 8.03
CA ILE A 74 -5.52 4.55 7.16
C ILE A 74 -5.22 5.90 7.82
N ALA A 75 -4.63 6.80 7.06
CA ALA A 75 -4.34 8.14 7.52
C ALA A 75 -5.63 8.89 7.90
N ASP A 76 -5.58 9.54 9.06
CA ASP A 76 -6.68 10.31 9.66
C ASP A 76 -6.22 11.72 10.10
N SER A 77 -4.93 12.04 9.96
CA SER A 77 -4.31 13.25 10.50
C SER A 77 -4.52 14.50 9.63
N SER A 78 -4.96 14.36 8.39
CA SER A 78 -5.28 15.46 7.46
C SER A 78 -6.76 15.83 7.43
N ARG A 79 -7.55 15.36 8.40
CA ARG A 79 -9.02 15.44 8.39
C ARG A 79 -9.53 16.89 8.29
N THR A 80 -9.80 17.32 7.06
CA THR A 80 -10.57 18.51 6.76
C THR A 80 -12.06 18.20 6.90
N GLU A 81 -12.88 19.24 6.91
CA GLU A 81 -14.32 19.06 6.77
C GLU A 81 -14.62 18.33 5.45
N GLY A 82 -15.56 17.38 5.48
CA GLY A 82 -15.83 16.53 4.31
C GLY A 82 -14.90 15.32 4.14
N SER A 83 -13.90 15.10 5.01
CA SER A 83 -13.01 13.93 4.86
C SER A 83 -13.75 12.59 5.03
N PRO A 84 -13.56 11.63 4.10
CA PRO A 84 -14.20 10.32 4.14
C PRO A 84 -13.78 9.48 5.35
N ILE A 85 -14.71 8.65 5.81
CA ILE A 85 -14.59 7.78 6.98
C ILE A 85 -15.01 6.36 6.61
N ILE A 86 -14.12 5.38 6.80
CA ILE A 86 -14.49 3.98 6.65
C ILE A 86 -15.39 3.58 7.81
N ALA A 87 -16.61 3.12 7.49
CA ALA A 87 -17.64 2.72 8.44
C ALA A 87 -17.80 1.21 8.60
N ALA A 88 -17.54 0.44 7.54
CA ALA A 88 -17.58 -1.02 7.60
C ALA A 88 -16.89 -1.65 6.38
N PRO A 89 -16.18 -2.79 6.53
CA PRO A 89 -15.87 -3.65 5.41
C PRO A 89 -17.15 -4.34 4.92
N VAL A 90 -17.33 -4.41 3.61
CA VAL A 90 -18.47 -5.05 2.94
C VAL A 90 -17.99 -5.97 1.83
N ARG A 91 -18.71 -7.07 1.64
CA ARG A 91 -18.47 -7.97 0.51
C ARG A 91 -19.21 -7.46 -0.72
N LYS A 92 -18.50 -7.33 -1.82
CA LYS A 92 -19.09 -7.22 -3.16
C LYS A 92 -19.55 -8.61 -3.58
N GLU A 93 -20.86 -8.79 -3.72
CA GLU A 93 -21.43 -10.00 -4.31
C GLU A 93 -21.59 -9.77 -5.83
N GLY A 94 -21.14 -10.74 -6.63
CA GLY A 94 -21.33 -10.73 -8.08
C GLY A 94 -20.05 -10.62 -8.89
N LEU A 95 -20.18 -10.94 -10.18
CA LEU A 95 -19.12 -10.80 -11.18
C LEU A 95 -18.89 -9.32 -11.49
N GLY A 96 -17.63 -8.91 -11.63
CA GLY A 96 -17.33 -7.56 -12.11
C GLY A 96 -17.86 -7.37 -13.52
N VAL A 97 -18.12 -6.12 -13.91
CA VAL A 97 -18.39 -5.77 -15.29
C VAL A 97 -17.13 -5.10 -15.82
N ALA A 98 -16.60 -5.59 -16.94
CA ALA A 98 -15.50 -4.94 -17.62
C ALA A 98 -16.08 -3.85 -18.54
N ASP A 99 -15.52 -2.65 -18.45
CA ASP A 99 -15.80 -1.58 -19.39
C ASP A 99 -14.80 -1.69 -20.55
N GLU A 100 -15.31 -1.70 -21.78
CA GLU A 100 -14.51 -1.66 -22.99
C GLU A 100 -14.78 -0.34 -23.71
N VAL A 101 -13.72 0.25 -24.24
CA VAL A 101 -13.77 1.52 -24.94
C VAL A 101 -13.92 1.22 -26.43
N PHE A 102 -15.02 1.66 -27.03
CA PHE A 102 -15.29 1.53 -28.46
C PHE A 102 -15.10 2.88 -29.13
N ASP A 103 -14.35 2.91 -30.22
CA ASP A 103 -14.27 4.09 -31.08
C ASP A 103 -15.57 4.25 -31.87
N ILE A 104 -16.12 5.46 -31.87
CA ILE A 104 -17.31 5.75 -32.67
C ILE A 104 -16.85 6.12 -34.09
N VAL A 105 -17.17 5.26 -35.05
CA VAL A 105 -16.87 5.49 -36.47
C VAL A 105 -18.14 5.73 -37.29
N LEU A 106 -18.07 6.67 -38.23
CA LEU A 106 -19.11 6.94 -39.22
C LEU A 106 -18.64 6.44 -40.60
N GLY A 107 -18.88 5.15 -40.89
CA GLY A 107 -18.40 4.53 -42.13
C GLY A 107 -16.93 4.11 -42.00
N SER A 108 -16.03 4.86 -42.64
CA SER A 108 -14.57 4.62 -42.58
C SER A 108 -13.80 5.69 -41.80
N ASP A 109 -14.49 6.74 -41.34
CA ASP A 109 -13.90 7.90 -40.70
C ASP A 109 -14.26 7.92 -39.20
N ASP A 110 -13.30 8.31 -38.36
CA ASP A 110 -13.47 8.42 -36.91
C ASP A 110 -14.25 9.70 -36.55
N VAL A 111 -15.12 9.60 -35.54
CA VAL A 111 -15.87 10.75 -35.04
C VAL A 111 -15.04 11.48 -33.99
N VAL A 112 -14.65 12.72 -34.30
CA VAL A 112 -13.81 13.56 -33.44
C VAL A 112 -14.57 14.77 -32.90
N LEU A 113 -14.27 15.21 -31.68
CA LEU A 113 -14.75 16.47 -31.11
C LEU A 113 -13.55 17.41 -30.90
N GLY A 114 -13.29 18.28 -31.88
CA GLY A 114 -12.10 19.12 -31.88
C GLY A 114 -10.87 18.35 -32.36
N ALA A 115 -9.92 18.09 -31.45
CA ALA A 115 -8.70 17.34 -31.74
C ALA A 115 -8.69 15.93 -31.12
N ASP A 116 -9.72 15.58 -30.33
CA ASP A 116 -9.80 14.32 -29.59
C ASP A 116 -10.89 13.42 -30.18
N ASP A 117 -10.63 12.10 -30.18
CA ASP A 117 -11.57 11.08 -30.66
C ASP A 117 -12.73 10.89 -29.67
N VAL A 118 -13.94 10.73 -30.21
CA VAL A 118 -15.13 10.46 -29.39
C VAL A 118 -15.25 8.95 -29.20
N VAL A 119 -15.03 8.51 -27.96
CA VAL A 119 -15.12 7.10 -27.58
C VAL A 119 -16.39 6.81 -26.78
N LEU A 120 -16.97 5.63 -26.98
CA LEU A 120 -18.09 5.09 -26.23
C LEU A 120 -17.61 3.96 -25.31
N THR A 121 -17.70 4.16 -24.01
CA THR A 121 -17.43 3.09 -23.04
C THR A 121 -18.69 2.26 -22.82
N LEU A 122 -18.66 0.97 -23.17
CA LEU A 122 -19.75 0.04 -22.90
C LEU A 122 -19.30 -1.06 -21.95
N PRO A 123 -20.21 -1.55 -21.08
CA PRO A 123 -19.97 -2.72 -20.27
C PRO A 123 -20.01 -3.99 -21.14
N THR A 124 -18.88 -4.42 -21.68
CA THR A 124 -18.75 -5.66 -22.46
C THR A 124 -17.98 -6.72 -21.68
N GLY A 125 -18.68 -7.36 -20.74
CA GLY A 125 -18.28 -8.67 -20.23
C GLY A 125 -18.19 -8.78 -18.72
N VAL A 126 -17.91 -10.01 -18.29
CA VAL A 126 -17.62 -10.36 -16.90
C VAL A 126 -16.15 -10.11 -16.64
N SER A 127 -15.85 -9.22 -15.69
CA SER A 127 -14.51 -9.00 -15.16
C SER A 127 -14.28 -9.85 -13.92
N GLU A 128 -13.15 -10.55 -13.88
CA GLU A 128 -12.66 -11.20 -12.67
C GLU A 128 -12.35 -10.12 -11.64
N THR A 129 -13.05 -10.16 -10.51
CA THR A 129 -12.81 -9.19 -9.45
C THR A 129 -11.56 -9.61 -8.69
N THR A 130 -10.56 -8.73 -8.60
CA THR A 130 -9.28 -9.00 -7.94
C THR A 130 -9.37 -9.00 -6.41
N SER A 131 -10.44 -8.44 -5.84
CA SER A 131 -10.81 -8.53 -4.42
C SER A 131 -12.32 -8.32 -4.24
N ALA A 132 -13.00 -9.18 -3.48
CA ALA A 132 -14.40 -8.97 -3.15
C ALA A 132 -14.62 -7.97 -2.01
N THR A 133 -13.56 -7.35 -1.50
CA THR A 133 -13.65 -6.40 -0.39
C THR A 133 -13.86 -4.98 -0.91
N LYS A 134 -14.93 -4.34 -0.44
CA LYS A 134 -15.09 -2.88 -0.49
C LYS A 134 -15.28 -2.33 0.91
N PHE A 135 -15.09 -1.03 1.07
CA PHE A 135 -15.33 -0.35 2.34
C PHE A 135 -16.50 0.60 2.18
N LEU A 136 -17.53 0.42 3.01
CA LEU A 136 -18.58 1.41 3.17
C LEU A 136 -17.96 2.66 3.77
N THR A 137 -18.04 3.76 3.05
CA THR A 137 -17.39 5.02 3.40
C THR A 137 -18.44 6.10 3.57
N LEU A 138 -18.43 6.73 4.75
CA LEU A 138 -19.26 7.86 5.08
C LEU A 138 -18.47 9.14 4.83
N ILE A 139 -19.06 10.06 4.07
CA ILE A 139 -18.51 11.39 3.85
C ILE A 139 -19.33 12.34 4.72
N PRO A 140 -18.74 12.91 5.79
CA PRO A 140 -19.42 13.89 6.62
C PRO A 140 -19.76 15.14 5.80
N PRO A 141 -20.78 15.90 6.22
CA PRO A 141 -21.09 17.16 5.56
C PRO A 141 -19.95 18.18 5.69
N ASP A 142 -19.82 19.02 4.66
CA ASP A 142 -18.99 20.24 4.71
C ASP A 142 -19.63 21.28 5.66
N THR A 143 -18.89 22.31 6.07
CA THR A 143 -19.44 23.38 6.93
C THR A 143 -20.77 23.91 6.40
N GLY A 144 -21.81 23.84 7.25
CA GLY A 144 -23.15 24.33 6.93
C GLY A 144 -24.12 23.29 6.36
N SER A 145 -23.69 22.05 6.12
CA SER A 145 -24.56 20.93 5.74
C SER A 145 -24.78 19.97 6.92
N THR A 146 -25.91 19.26 6.93
CA THR A 146 -26.22 18.19 7.90
C THR A 146 -26.31 16.82 7.24
N THR A 147 -26.07 16.73 5.93
CA THR A 147 -26.31 15.52 5.15
C THR A 147 -25.01 14.75 4.97
N TYR A 148 -24.98 13.54 5.52
CA TYR A 148 -23.93 12.58 5.22
C TYR A 148 -24.13 11.98 3.83
N ARG A 149 -23.05 11.83 3.08
CA ARG A 149 -23.03 11.08 1.83
C ARG A 149 -22.46 9.68 2.12
N ILE A 150 -22.94 8.68 1.39
CA ILE A 150 -22.47 7.29 1.51
C ILE A 150 -21.89 6.89 0.16
N THR A 151 -20.68 6.32 0.19
CA THR A 151 -20.01 5.77 -0.99
C THR A 151 -19.30 4.46 -0.62
N PHE A 152 -18.66 3.82 -1.60
CA PHE A 152 -17.78 2.69 -1.39
C PHE A 152 -16.36 3.03 -1.81
N SER A 153 -15.36 2.68 -1.01
CA SER A 153 -13.95 2.82 -1.34
C SER A 153 -13.24 1.46 -1.45
N GLU A 154 -12.08 1.46 -2.09
CA GLU A 154 -11.22 0.30 -2.33
C GLU A 154 -9.75 0.72 -2.39
N PHE A 155 -8.84 -0.24 -2.22
CA PHE A 155 -7.38 -0.02 -2.31
C PHE A 155 -6.88 -0.39 -3.71
N THR A 156 -7.14 0.47 -4.70
CA THR A 156 -6.74 0.21 -6.11
C THR A 156 -5.74 1.23 -6.65
N ASN A 157 -5.59 2.39 -5.99
CA ASN A 157 -4.70 3.43 -6.46
C ASN A 157 -3.22 3.08 -6.17
N ARG A 158 -2.35 3.35 -7.16
CA ARG A 158 -0.88 3.21 -7.09
C ARG A 158 -0.16 4.51 -6.71
N SER A 159 -0.88 5.58 -6.35
CA SER A 159 -0.28 6.86 -5.94
C SER A 159 0.26 6.86 -4.50
N PHE A 160 0.14 5.76 -3.75
CA PHE A 160 0.59 5.65 -2.35
C PHE A 160 0.09 6.80 -1.47
N THR A 161 -1.18 7.16 -1.67
CA THR A 161 -1.88 8.16 -0.90
C THR A 161 -3.23 7.65 -0.46
N ASP A 162 -3.55 7.89 0.80
CA ASP A 162 -4.89 7.69 1.32
C ASP A 162 -5.77 8.86 0.91
N TRP A 163 -6.99 8.55 0.47
CA TRP A 163 -8.00 9.53 0.07
C TRP A 163 -7.58 10.43 -1.11
N ALA A 164 -6.77 9.91 -2.02
CA ALA A 164 -6.27 10.60 -3.21
C ALA A 164 -7.34 11.37 -4.02
N SER A 165 -8.59 10.91 -3.99
CA SER A 165 -9.71 11.46 -4.78
C SER A 165 -10.91 11.90 -3.93
N SER A 166 -10.71 12.31 -2.67
CA SER A 166 -11.83 12.83 -1.89
C SER A 166 -12.34 14.13 -2.53
N VAL A 167 -13.49 14.02 -3.19
CA VAL A 167 -14.16 15.08 -3.93
C VAL A 167 -14.35 16.30 -3.03
N SER A 168 -13.60 17.38 -3.29
CA SER A 168 -13.94 18.68 -2.72
C SER A 168 -15.27 19.14 -3.33
N SER A 169 -16.10 19.76 -2.51
CA SER A 169 -17.55 19.96 -2.69
C SER A 169 -17.97 20.94 -3.79
N GLN A 170 -17.33 20.95 -4.95
CA GLN A 170 -17.65 21.86 -6.04
C GLN A 170 -17.73 21.08 -7.37
N GLU A 171 -18.88 21.19 -8.04
CA GLU A 171 -19.26 20.48 -9.29
C GLU A 171 -19.83 19.06 -9.08
N LEU A 172 -20.89 18.93 -8.27
CA LEU A 172 -21.85 17.82 -8.43
C LEU A 172 -23.01 18.32 -9.30
N ASP A 173 -22.88 18.17 -10.62
CA ASP A 173 -24.02 18.30 -11.52
C ASP A 173 -24.88 17.04 -11.37
N LEU A 174 -26.05 17.21 -10.73
CA LEU A 174 -27.03 16.15 -10.51
C LEU A 174 -27.88 16.00 -11.76
N ASP A 175 -27.34 15.35 -12.80
CA ASP A 175 -28.16 14.85 -13.89
C ASP A 175 -28.05 13.33 -14.06
N TYR A 176 -29.23 12.75 -14.22
CA TYR A 176 -29.62 11.39 -13.94
C TYR A 176 -29.35 10.47 -15.15
N VAL A 177 -28.96 9.22 -14.88
CA VAL A 177 -28.96 8.06 -15.82
C VAL A 177 -27.77 8.00 -16.81
N ASN A 178 -26.83 7.10 -16.51
CA ASN A 178 -25.84 6.54 -17.45
C ASN A 178 -24.67 7.44 -17.89
N GLN A 179 -24.05 8.19 -16.97
CA GLN A 179 -22.71 8.71 -17.24
C GLN A 179 -21.72 7.98 -16.33
N SER A 180 -20.78 7.28 -16.95
CA SER A 180 -19.62 6.74 -16.25
C SER A 180 -18.93 7.91 -15.55
N PHE A 181 -18.82 7.80 -14.23
CA PHE A 181 -18.25 8.81 -13.36
C PHE A 181 -16.72 8.75 -13.49
N THR A 182 -16.19 9.38 -14.54
CA THR A 182 -14.76 9.61 -14.67
C THR A 182 -14.44 10.92 -13.97
N LEU A 183 -13.74 10.83 -12.84
CA LEU A 183 -13.21 12.01 -12.15
C LEU A 183 -12.08 12.60 -13.03
N THR A 184 -12.42 13.52 -13.93
CA THR A 184 -11.44 14.34 -14.64
C THR A 184 -11.04 15.49 -13.74
N GLY A 185 -9.79 15.47 -13.27
CA GLY A 185 -9.23 16.52 -12.42
C GLY A 185 -8.99 16.12 -10.96
N VAL A 186 -8.62 14.87 -10.68
CA VAL A 186 -7.95 14.55 -9.41
C VAL A 186 -6.59 15.23 -9.44
N ASP A 187 -6.49 16.39 -8.80
CA ASP A 187 -5.25 16.88 -8.25
C ASP A 187 -4.72 15.77 -7.32
N ASN A 188 -3.72 15.03 -7.80
CA ASN A 188 -2.94 14.02 -7.08
C ASN A 188 -2.24 14.56 -5.81
N GLU A 189 -2.58 15.76 -5.36
CA GLU A 189 -1.94 16.51 -4.28
C GLU A 189 -2.78 16.54 -2.99
N ALA A 190 -4.03 16.04 -2.98
CA ALA A 190 -4.92 16.11 -1.83
C ALA A 190 -4.88 14.89 -0.88
N GLY A 191 -4.17 13.82 -1.27
CA GLY A 191 -4.11 12.58 -0.48
C GLY A 191 -3.10 12.63 0.66
N ALA A 192 -3.40 11.95 1.77
CA ALA A 192 -2.45 11.78 2.86
C ALA A 192 -1.39 10.75 2.49
N ASP A 193 -0.12 11.03 2.79
CA ASP A 193 1.00 10.14 2.48
C ASP A 193 0.86 8.77 3.16
N PHE A 194 1.05 7.71 2.37
CA PHE A 194 1.06 6.34 2.85
C PHE A 194 2.49 5.79 2.83
N THR A 195 3.01 5.41 4.00
CA THR A 195 4.34 4.79 4.13
C THR A 195 4.21 3.31 4.44
N SER A 196 4.95 2.49 3.69
CA SER A 196 5.04 1.05 3.92
C SER A 196 6.25 0.75 4.79
N GLU A 197 6.08 -0.07 5.82
CA GLU A 197 7.16 -0.50 6.70
C GLU A 197 7.08 -2.00 6.99
N VAL A 198 8.23 -2.68 6.99
CA VAL A 198 8.37 -4.04 7.48
C VAL A 198 9.61 -4.16 8.36
N VAL A 199 9.43 -4.79 9.52
CA VAL A 199 10.51 -5.15 10.45
C VAL A 199 10.54 -6.67 10.57
N THR A 200 11.69 -7.28 10.29
CA THR A 200 11.84 -8.73 10.39
C THR A 200 12.00 -9.18 11.85
N GLY A 201 11.68 -10.45 12.13
CA GLY A 201 12.08 -11.06 13.40
C GLY A 201 13.60 -11.14 13.58
N TRP A 202 14.04 -11.43 14.81
CA TRP A 202 15.47 -11.57 15.12
C TRP A 202 16.07 -12.82 14.51
N ARG A 203 17.15 -12.66 13.75
CA ARG A 203 17.95 -13.75 13.19
C ARG A 203 19.23 -13.94 13.99
N ILE A 204 19.44 -15.17 14.47
CA ILE A 204 20.63 -15.56 15.26
C ILE A 204 21.58 -16.48 14.49
N GLU A 205 21.18 -16.96 13.31
CA GLU A 205 21.97 -17.85 12.43
C GLU A 205 22.54 -19.08 13.18
N GLY A 206 21.71 -19.69 14.04
CA GLY A 206 21.97 -20.98 14.70
C GLY A 206 22.62 -20.92 16.09
N GLU A 207 23.37 -19.87 16.45
CA GLU A 207 24.01 -19.74 17.77
C GLU A 207 23.84 -18.31 18.26
N ALA A 208 23.37 -18.05 19.48
CA ALA A 208 23.24 -16.68 20.01
C ALA A 208 24.46 -16.20 20.84
N ALA A 209 25.46 -17.05 21.08
CA ALA A 209 26.57 -16.73 22.00
C ALA A 209 27.65 -15.81 21.40
N ARG A 210 27.81 -15.80 20.07
CA ARG A 210 28.88 -15.06 19.38
C ARG A 210 28.36 -13.83 18.66
N ASP A 211 29.21 -12.83 18.52
CA ASP A 211 28.86 -11.68 17.71
C ASP A 211 28.95 -12.03 16.21
N LYS A 212 27.93 -11.62 15.46
CA LYS A 212 27.86 -11.74 14.02
C LYS A 212 28.07 -10.37 13.42
N GLN A 213 28.86 -10.34 12.35
CA GLN A 213 29.06 -9.17 11.53
C GLN A 213 28.44 -9.41 10.15
N ILE A 214 27.67 -8.45 9.66
CA ILE A 214 27.10 -8.50 8.31
C ILE A 214 27.95 -7.63 7.43
N LYS A 215 28.58 -8.23 6.41
CA LYS A 215 29.47 -7.49 5.51
C LYS A 215 28.69 -6.79 4.41
N PHE A 216 27.75 -7.53 3.82
CA PHE A 216 26.93 -7.04 2.73
C PHE A 216 25.50 -7.52 2.89
N LEU A 217 24.58 -6.63 2.56
CA LEU A 217 23.19 -6.93 2.33
C LEU A 217 22.96 -6.83 0.82
N VAL A 218 22.43 -7.89 0.21
CA VAL A 218 21.97 -7.91 -1.17
C VAL A 218 20.46 -7.91 -1.15
N THR A 219 19.83 -6.99 -1.86
CA THR A 219 18.38 -6.80 -1.88
C THR A 219 17.88 -6.87 -3.32
N HIS A 220 16.72 -7.50 -3.50
CA HIS A 220 16.07 -7.69 -4.79
C HIS A 220 14.68 -7.06 -4.77
N PHE A 221 14.44 -6.12 -5.69
CA PHE A 221 13.19 -5.39 -5.82
C PHE A 221 12.60 -5.58 -7.21
N GLU A 222 11.28 -5.61 -7.30
CA GLU A 222 10.54 -5.52 -8.56
C GLU A 222 10.38 -4.05 -8.94
N ARG A 223 10.61 -3.73 -10.21
CA ARG A 223 10.48 -2.38 -10.77
C ARG A 223 9.01 -2.05 -11.03
N THR A 224 8.62 -0.81 -10.78
CA THR A 224 7.23 -0.34 -10.96
C THR A 224 7.09 0.77 -12.00
N GLU A 225 8.21 1.40 -12.37
CA GLU A 225 8.30 2.49 -13.33
C GLU A 225 8.30 1.97 -14.77
N GLU A 226 7.32 2.43 -15.55
CA GLU A 226 7.03 2.01 -16.92
C GLU A 226 7.20 3.14 -17.93
N ASN A 227 6.93 4.39 -17.55
CA ASN A 227 6.90 5.55 -18.42
C ASN A 227 7.54 6.79 -17.78
N TRP A 228 8.01 7.68 -18.66
CA TRP A 228 8.31 9.07 -18.35
C TRP A 228 7.06 9.88 -18.55
N VAL A 229 6.64 10.61 -17.52
CA VAL A 229 5.47 11.50 -17.51
C VAL A 229 5.92 12.95 -17.31
N ASP A 230 5.12 13.90 -17.79
CA ASP A 230 5.38 15.33 -17.62
C ASP A 230 5.31 15.70 -16.13
N ASP A 231 6.30 16.42 -15.63
CA ASP A 231 6.38 16.87 -14.23
C ASP A 231 5.57 18.16 -13.96
N GLY A 232 4.92 18.71 -14.99
CA GLY A 232 4.14 19.95 -14.89
C GLY A 232 5.00 21.22 -14.76
N ALA A 233 6.33 21.09 -14.74
CA ALA A 233 7.30 22.17 -14.66
C ALA A 233 8.22 22.22 -15.90
N GLY A 234 7.87 21.50 -16.97
CA GLY A 234 8.60 21.47 -18.24
C GLY A 234 9.76 20.47 -18.28
N GLY A 235 9.80 19.52 -17.33
CA GLY A 235 10.64 18.34 -17.33
C GLY A 235 9.82 17.06 -17.43
N VAL A 236 10.47 15.92 -17.19
CA VAL A 236 9.79 14.62 -17.08
C VAL A 236 10.30 13.84 -15.89
N GLU A 237 9.42 13.06 -15.29
CA GLU A 237 9.70 12.18 -14.16
C GLU A 237 9.19 10.76 -14.42
N PHE A 238 9.51 9.82 -13.53
CA PHE A 238 9.01 8.45 -13.65
C PHE A 238 7.56 8.38 -13.17
N ASP A 239 6.74 7.58 -13.86
CA ASP A 239 5.47 7.13 -13.28
C ASP A 239 5.71 6.13 -12.14
N PHE A 240 4.90 6.24 -11.08
CA PHE A 240 4.90 5.32 -9.93
C PHE A 240 6.30 4.97 -9.40
N PRO A 241 7.10 5.97 -8.96
CA PRO A 241 8.46 5.75 -8.50
C PRO A 241 8.51 4.78 -7.30
N SER A 242 9.50 3.88 -7.32
CA SER A 242 9.78 2.95 -6.23
C SER A 242 10.87 3.49 -5.30
N SER A 243 10.85 3.06 -4.04
CA SER A 243 11.91 3.34 -3.06
C SER A 243 12.00 2.26 -2.00
N ALA A 244 13.19 2.11 -1.43
CA ALA A 244 13.40 1.20 -0.32
C ALA A 244 14.54 1.71 0.56
N LYS A 245 14.18 2.30 1.69
CA LYS A 245 15.13 2.66 2.74
C LYS A 245 15.30 1.52 3.71
N ILE A 246 16.54 1.10 3.92
CA ILE A 246 16.87 -0.01 4.82
C ILE A 246 17.75 0.47 5.97
N ARG A 247 17.48 -0.06 7.15
CA ARG A 247 18.42 -0.03 8.27
C ARG A 247 18.43 -1.36 9.01
N MET A 248 19.55 -1.66 9.67
CA MET A 248 19.74 -2.89 10.41
C MET A 248 19.80 -2.64 11.90
N GLN A 249 19.21 -3.56 12.66
CA GLN A 249 19.19 -3.56 14.12
C GLN A 249 20.07 -4.71 14.62
N PHE A 250 20.85 -4.48 15.66
CA PHE A 250 21.71 -5.49 16.28
C PHE A 250 21.41 -5.66 17.77
N GLU A 251 21.80 -6.78 18.36
CA GLU A 251 21.81 -7.01 19.82
C GLU A 251 20.42 -7.03 20.49
N PHE A 252 19.37 -7.43 19.77
CA PHE A 252 18.01 -7.57 20.28
C PHE A 252 17.39 -6.26 20.83
N THR A 253 17.89 -5.11 20.38
CA THR A 253 17.37 -3.81 20.80
C THR A 253 16.26 -3.31 19.89
N SER A 254 15.19 -2.80 20.51
CA SER A 254 14.08 -2.15 19.84
C SER A 254 14.20 -0.63 19.83
N ASP A 255 15.22 -0.04 20.46
CA ASP A 255 15.42 1.40 20.50
C ASP A 255 16.68 1.82 19.72
N SER A 256 16.49 2.74 18.79
CA SER A 256 17.56 3.34 18.00
C SER A 256 18.55 4.16 18.82
N SER A 257 18.19 4.59 20.05
CA SER A 257 19.04 5.39 20.93
C SER A 257 20.27 4.64 21.45
N GLU A 258 20.25 3.30 21.44
CA GLU A 258 21.32 2.46 22.00
C GLU A 258 22.57 2.35 21.10
N GLY A 259 22.58 3.01 19.94
CA GLY A 259 23.73 3.00 19.01
C GLY A 259 24.00 1.62 18.39
N ARG A 260 23.02 0.71 18.46
CA ARG A 260 23.05 -0.64 17.87
C ARG A 260 22.27 -0.75 16.57
N TRP A 261 21.77 0.38 16.08
CA TRP A 261 21.08 0.48 14.82
C TRP A 261 22.00 1.15 13.81
N THR A 262 21.95 0.72 12.56
CA THR A 262 22.68 1.39 11.49
C THR A 262 21.95 2.66 11.07
N ASP A 263 22.71 3.52 10.40
CA ASP A 263 22.13 4.58 9.59
C ASP A 263 21.24 3.97 8.51
N GLN A 264 20.18 4.70 8.16
CA GLN A 264 19.27 4.34 7.08
C GLN A 264 19.91 4.72 5.74
N PHE A 265 19.79 3.83 4.75
CA PHE A 265 20.33 4.06 3.41
C PHE A 265 19.32 3.64 2.33
N GLU A 266 19.41 4.30 1.18
CA GLU A 266 18.59 3.96 0.01
C GLU A 266 19.13 2.68 -0.64
N ALA A 267 18.35 1.60 -0.54
CA ALA A 267 18.64 0.30 -1.11
C ALA A 267 18.10 0.19 -2.54
N TYR A 268 16.97 0.81 -2.86
CA TYR A 268 16.45 0.83 -4.23
C TYR A 268 17.21 1.86 -5.07
N ARG A 269 18.03 1.40 -6.01
CA ARG A 269 18.74 2.27 -6.94
C ARG A 269 19.00 1.58 -8.26
N PHE A 270 18.78 2.29 -9.35
CA PHE A 270 19.07 1.76 -10.68
C PHE A 270 20.57 1.41 -10.80
N PRO A 271 20.92 0.20 -11.29
CA PRO A 271 22.32 -0.23 -11.43
C PRO A 271 23.09 0.61 -12.46
N ARG A 272 22.38 1.29 -13.36
CA ARG A 272 22.93 2.26 -14.32
C ARG A 272 22.29 3.61 -14.09
N THR A 273 23.04 4.68 -14.34
CA THR A 273 22.46 6.02 -14.43
C THR A 273 21.39 6.02 -15.51
N VAL A 274 20.18 6.40 -15.13
CA VAL A 274 19.10 6.63 -16.08
C VAL A 274 19.11 8.11 -16.41
N THR A 275 19.34 8.44 -17.68
CA THR A 275 19.32 9.82 -18.16
C THR A 275 17.88 10.20 -18.48
N ASN A 276 17.43 11.34 -17.94
CA ASN A 276 16.15 11.92 -18.28
C ASN A 276 16.12 12.26 -19.79
N PRO A 277 15.18 11.68 -20.58
CA PRO A 277 15.10 11.91 -22.02
C PRO A 277 14.60 13.31 -22.40
N GLY A 278 14.04 14.09 -21.46
CA GLY A 278 13.42 15.39 -21.70
C GLY A 278 12.11 15.32 -22.47
N THR A 279 11.59 14.11 -22.71
CA THR A 279 10.36 13.84 -23.45
C THR A 279 9.62 12.66 -22.82
N THR A 280 8.29 12.74 -22.78
CA THR A 280 7.40 11.66 -22.35
C THR A 280 7.59 10.41 -23.22
N GLY A 281 7.48 9.22 -22.63
CA GLY A 281 7.60 7.96 -23.37
C GLY A 281 7.96 6.77 -22.49
N SER A 282 8.09 5.59 -23.08
CA SER A 282 8.36 4.36 -22.32
C SER A 282 9.77 4.30 -21.72
N VAL A 283 9.85 3.78 -20.49
CA VAL A 283 11.09 3.54 -19.75
C VAL A 283 11.61 2.14 -20.07
N ASN A 284 12.51 2.05 -21.05
CA ASN A 284 13.19 0.78 -21.34
C ASN A 284 14.45 0.62 -20.47
N LEU A 285 14.25 0.08 -19.27
CA LEU A 285 15.31 -0.51 -18.48
C LEU A 285 15.28 -2.01 -18.78
N PHE A 286 16.37 -2.56 -19.32
CA PHE A 286 16.48 -3.97 -19.77
C PHE A 286 16.36 -5.02 -18.63
N TYR A 287 15.82 -4.65 -17.48
CA TYR A 287 15.68 -5.46 -16.28
C TYR A 287 14.43 -5.03 -15.51
N ASP A 288 13.66 -6.02 -15.08
CA ASP A 288 12.47 -5.81 -14.24
C ASP A 288 12.78 -6.00 -12.75
N VAL A 289 13.92 -6.63 -12.44
CA VAL A 289 14.39 -6.83 -11.07
C VAL A 289 15.64 -5.98 -10.83
N ILE A 290 15.56 -5.12 -9.82
CA ILE A 290 16.68 -4.31 -9.37
C ILE A 290 17.38 -5.00 -8.20
N SER A 291 18.64 -5.36 -8.42
CA SER A 291 19.48 -6.00 -7.41
C SER A 291 20.58 -5.05 -6.96
N THR A 292 20.64 -4.76 -5.67
CA THR A 292 21.63 -3.84 -5.11
C THR A 292 22.39 -4.49 -3.97
N LYS A 293 23.70 -4.21 -3.90
CA LYS A 293 24.59 -4.68 -2.85
C LYS A 293 25.01 -3.50 -1.98
N ASN A 294 24.73 -3.59 -0.69
CA ASN A 294 24.97 -2.55 0.29
C ASN A 294 25.93 -3.03 1.35
N ARG A 295 26.96 -2.24 1.66
CA ARG A 295 27.90 -2.55 2.74
C ARG A 295 27.27 -2.15 4.07
N ILE A 296 27.20 -3.10 4.98
CA ILE A 296 26.66 -2.88 6.31
C ILE A 296 27.80 -2.74 7.31
N ARG A 297 27.60 -1.91 8.33
CA ARG A 297 28.47 -1.82 9.49
C ARG A 297 27.64 -2.09 10.73
N GLY A 298 28.07 -3.04 11.54
CA GLY A 298 27.40 -3.40 12.76
C GLY A 298 27.81 -4.79 13.22
N VAL A 299 27.66 -5.04 14.50
CA VAL A 299 27.94 -6.32 15.12
C VAL A 299 26.92 -6.57 16.22
N GLY A 300 26.50 -7.82 16.35
CA GLY A 300 25.61 -8.23 17.44
C GLY A 300 25.31 -9.72 17.42
N ARG A 301 24.73 -10.22 18.50
CA ARG A 301 24.35 -11.63 18.65
C ARG A 301 23.13 -12.04 17.83
N GLY A 302 22.27 -11.08 17.54
CA GLY A 302 21.17 -11.22 16.60
C GLY A 302 21.09 -9.97 15.75
N PHE A 303 20.44 -10.09 14.59
CA PHE A 303 20.13 -8.95 13.75
C PHE A 303 18.69 -8.99 13.27
N SER A 304 18.15 -7.81 12.98
CA SER A 304 16.88 -7.61 12.28
C SER A 304 17.07 -6.57 11.18
N VAL A 305 16.26 -6.67 10.12
CA VAL A 305 16.21 -5.73 9.02
C VAL A 305 14.89 -4.95 9.13
N GLN A 306 14.98 -3.63 9.11
CA GLN A 306 13.84 -2.73 8.93
C GLN A 306 13.92 -2.14 7.52
N ILE A 307 12.79 -2.17 6.84
CA ILE A 307 12.65 -1.72 5.44
C ILE A 307 11.44 -0.80 5.40
N GLN A 308 11.61 0.35 4.76
CA GLN A 308 10.61 1.40 4.71
C GLN A 308 10.57 2.01 3.31
N SER A 309 9.38 2.35 2.81
CA SER A 309 9.24 3.18 1.61
C SER A 309 9.38 4.66 1.94
N ASP A 310 9.77 5.46 0.95
CA ASP A 310 9.57 6.90 1.01
C ASP A 310 8.11 7.28 0.75
N SER A 311 7.80 8.52 1.13
CA SER A 311 6.51 9.14 0.85
C SER A 311 6.16 9.08 -0.64
N PHE A 312 4.91 8.76 -0.96
CA PHE A 312 4.37 8.69 -2.33
C PHE A 312 5.06 7.68 -3.28
N LYS A 313 5.78 6.68 -2.73
CA LYS A 313 6.55 5.72 -3.54
C LYS A 313 6.21 4.27 -3.22
N ASP A 314 6.27 3.43 -4.25
CA ASP A 314 6.05 1.97 -4.13
C ASP A 314 7.24 1.28 -3.46
N LEU A 315 6.99 0.14 -2.84
CA LEU A 315 7.99 -0.78 -2.29
C LEU A 315 7.58 -2.22 -2.62
N ARG A 316 8.18 -2.79 -3.68
CA ARG A 316 8.02 -4.19 -4.05
C ARG A 316 9.29 -4.98 -3.85
N MET A 317 9.37 -5.68 -2.72
CA MET A 317 10.54 -6.47 -2.37
C MET A 317 10.32 -7.96 -2.62
N LEU A 318 11.22 -8.56 -3.40
CA LEU A 318 11.21 -10.01 -3.66
C LEU A 318 11.98 -10.78 -2.59
N GLY A 319 13.03 -10.16 -2.02
CA GLY A 319 13.80 -10.77 -0.94
C GLY A 319 15.14 -10.08 -0.69
N TYR A 320 15.83 -10.54 0.35
CA TYR A 320 17.19 -10.12 0.67
C TYR A 320 18.07 -11.30 1.09
N ASP A 321 19.37 -11.12 0.90
CA ASP A 321 20.41 -11.99 1.40
C ASP A 321 21.41 -11.19 2.24
N ALA A 322 21.74 -11.69 3.43
CA ALA A 322 22.68 -11.09 4.34
C ALA A 322 23.93 -11.97 4.43
N LEU A 323 25.08 -11.44 3.98
CA LEU A 323 26.36 -12.12 4.11
C LEU A 323 26.89 -11.97 5.54
N VAL A 324 26.48 -12.91 6.38
CA VAL A 324 26.85 -13.00 7.79
C VAL A 324 28.20 -13.68 7.96
N THR A 325 29.06 -13.11 8.80
CA THR A 325 30.29 -13.73 9.27
C THR A 325 30.29 -13.82 10.79
N GLY A 326 30.40 -15.05 11.31
CA GLY A 326 30.68 -15.33 12.71
C GLY A 326 32.13 -15.77 12.85
N ARG A 327 32.85 -15.26 13.86
CA ARG A 327 34.25 -15.62 14.09
C ARG A 327 34.33 -17.09 14.54
N SER A 328 34.63 -18.00 13.61
CA SER A 328 35.03 -19.38 13.93
C SER A 328 36.51 -19.38 14.33
N ARG A 329 36.85 -19.91 15.51
CA ARG A 329 38.22 -20.31 15.82
C ARG A 329 38.40 -21.73 15.28
N PHE A 330 39.23 -21.86 14.24
CA PHE A 330 40.06 -23.05 14.06
C PHE A 330 41.50 -22.64 14.38
#